data_AF-A0A2I0B5E3-F1
#
_entry.id   AF-A0A2I0B5E3-F1
#
_cell.length_a   1.000
_cell.length_b   1.000
_cell.length_c   1.000
_cell.angle_alpha   90.00
_cell.angle_beta   90.00
_cell.angle_gamma   90.00
#
_symmetry.space_group_name_H-M   'P 1'
#
loop_
_entity.id
_entity.type
_entity.pdbx_description
1 polymer ?
#
loop_
_entity_poly.entity_id
_entity_poly.type
_entity_poly.pdbx_seq_one_letter_code
_entity_poly.pdbx_strand_id
1 'polypeptide(L)' 'MLFADDIVFIEKIKERAKAKLELWRNALESKDFHLSRSKTEYMECTFSQERNTYIGDATIGD' A
#
# COMPACT_ATOMS: atom_id res chain seq x y z
N MET A 1 -3.68 5.16 -0.94
CA MET A 1 -3.41 6.33 -0.07
C MET A 1 -2.64 7.33 -0.91
N LEU A 2 -3.07 8.58 -0.96
CA LEU A 2 -2.40 9.66 -1.69
C LEU A 2 -1.83 10.61 -0.63
N PHE A 3 -0.51 10.69 -0.53
CA PHE A 3 0.17 11.81 0.13
C PHE A 3 0.58 12.80 -0.96
N ALA A 4 0.92 14.04 -0.60
CA ALA A 4 1.02 15.21 -1.51
C ALA A 4 1.65 14.93 -2.90
N ASP A 5 2.56 13.96 -3.03
CA ASP A 5 3.19 13.55 -4.28
C ASP A 5 3.29 12.02 -4.48
N ASP A 6 2.80 11.20 -3.53
CA ASP A 6 3.05 9.76 -3.47
C ASP A 6 1.76 8.93 -3.58
N ILE A 7 1.77 7.95 -4.49
CA ILE A 7 0.67 7.02 -4.74
C ILE A 7 1.09 5.61 -4.34
N VAL A 8 0.35 4.99 -3.42
CA VAL A 8 0.61 3.61 -2.99
C VAL A 8 -0.44 2.65 -3.57
N PHE A 9 0.04 1.61 -4.26
CA PHE A 9 -0.77 0.47 -4.72
C PHE A 9 -0.60 -0.72 -3.79
N ILE A 10 -1.73 -1.31 -3.36
CA ILE A 10 -1.76 -2.53 -2.56
C ILE A 10 -2.45 -3.60 -3.39
N GLU A 11 -1.77 -4.71 -3.64
CA GLU A 11 -2.30 -5.84 -4.38
C GLU A 11 -1.73 -7.14 -3.81
N LYS A 12 -2.52 -8.21 -3.83
CA LYS A 12 -2.11 -9.51 -3.28
C LYS A 12 -1.13 -10.26 -4.19
N ILE A 13 -1.14 -9.94 -5.49
CA ILE A 13 -0.34 -10.61 -6.52
C ILE A 13 0.65 -9.60 -7.12
N LYS A 14 1.94 -9.93 -7.08
CA LYS A 14 3.03 -9.06 -7.54
C LYS A 14 2.92 -8.68 -9.02
N GLU A 15 2.57 -9.63 -9.87
CA GLU A 15 2.39 -9.43 -11.31
C GLU A 15 1.26 -8.45 -11.59
N ARG A 16 0.17 -8.55 -10.83
CA ARG A 16 -0.99 -7.65 -10.95
C ARG A 16 -0.67 -6.26 -10.42
N ALA A 17 0.11 -6.17 -9.35
CA ALA A 17 0.63 -4.90 -8.84
C ALA A 17 1.47 -4.20 -9.93
N LYS A 18 2.39 -4.94 -10.56
CA LYS A 18 3.25 -4.43 -11.63
C LYS A 18 2.45 -3.97 -12.85
N ALA A 19 1.48 -4.77 -13.31
CA ALA A 19 0.63 -4.40 -14.45
C ALA A 19 -0.18 -3.12 -14.17
N LYS A 20 -0.73 -2.97 -12.97
CA LYS A 20 -1.42 -1.74 -12.56
C LYS A 20 -0.46 -0.55 -12.52
N LEU A 21 0.74 -0.73 -11.98
CA LEU A 21 1.73 0.34 -11.88
C LEU A 21 2.10 0.91 -13.26
N GLU A 22 2.33 0.04 -14.25
CA GLU A 22 2.61 0.47 -15.63
C GLU A 22 1.41 1.17 -16.29
N LEU A 23 0.19 0.70 -16.02
CA LEU A 23 -1.03 1.33 -16.54
C LEU A 23 -1.23 2.74 -15.96
N TRP A 24 -1.06 2.90 -14.66
CA TRP A 24 -1.14 4.20 -13.99
C TRP A 24 -0.02 5.13 -14.41
N ARG A 25 1.19 4.60 -14.65
CA ARG A 25 2.29 5.38 -15.22
C ARG A 25 1.90 6.00 -16.56
N ASN A 26 1.43 5.18 -17.49
CA ASN A 26 1.02 5.67 -18.81
C ASN A 26 -0.12 6.70 -18.71
N ALA A 27 -1.10 6.45 -17.84
CA ALA A 27 -2.22 7.37 -17.64
C ALA A 27 -1.76 8.72 -17.07
N LEU A 28 -0.85 8.73 -16.10
CA LEU A 28 -0.35 9.94 -15.46
C LEU A 28 0.62 10.71 -16.37
N GLU A 29 1.55 10.01 -17.04
CA GLU A 29 2.45 10.62 -18.02
C GLU A 29 1.65 11.24 -19.20
N SER A 30 0.53 10.64 -19.62
CA SER A 30 -0.37 11.23 -20.62
C SER A 30 -1.09 12.52 -20.18
N LYS A 31 -1.05 12.82 -18.88
CA LYS A 31 -1.67 13.99 -18.25
C LYS A 31 -0.61 15.02 -17.81
N ASP A 32 0.60 14.93 -18.37
CA ASP A 32 1.77 15.77 -18.05
C ASP A 32 2.30 15.61 -16.62
N PHE A 33 1.92 14.53 -15.91
CA PHE A 33 2.52 14.21 -14.62
C PHE A 33 3.85 13.48 -14.81
N HIS A 34 4.94 14.08 -14.36
CA HIS A 34 6.25 13.43 -14.33
C HIS A 34 6.39 12.51 -13.12
N LEU A 35 6.26 11.20 -13.36
CA LEU A 35 6.57 10.18 -12.37
C LEU A 35 8.07 10.01 -12.19
N SER A 36 8.57 10.25 -10.99
CA SER A 36 9.97 9.98 -10.64
C SER A 36 10.21 8.48 -10.55
N ARG A 37 10.91 7.92 -11.55
CA ARG A 37 11.28 6.49 -11.58
C ARG A 37 12.16 6.07 -10.41
N SER A 38 13.00 6.98 -9.90
CA SER A 38 13.88 6.70 -8.76
C SER A 38 13.13 6.63 -7.42
N LYS A 39 11.92 7.18 -7.33
CA LYS A 39 11.10 7.14 -6.11
C LYS A 39 10.12 5.96 -6.06
N THR A 40 10.02 5.17 -7.12
CA THR A 40 9.11 4.01 -7.12
C THR A 40 9.74 2.87 -6.31
N GLU A 41 9.26 2.67 -5.08
CA GLU A 41 9.70 1.57 -4.21
C GLU A 41 8.65 0.46 -4.18
N TYR A 42 9.10 -0.80 -4.31
CA TYR A 42 8.24 -1.97 -4.16
C TYR A 42 8.40 -2.52 -2.73
N MET A 43 7.36 -2.38 -1.92
CA MET A 43 7.33 -2.93 -0.57
C MET A 43 6.47 -4.20 -0.57
N GLU A 44 7.04 -5.31 -0.10
CA GLU A 44 6.27 -6.53 0.18
C GLU A 44 5.76 -6.47 1.62
N CYS A 45 4.44 -6.44 1.80
CA CYS A 45 3.81 -6.47 3.11
C CYS A 45 3.08 -7.80 3.29
N THR A 46 3.58 -8.64 4.19
CA THR A 46 2.78 -9.74 4.73
C THR A 46 1.81 -9.13 5.73
N PHE A 47 0.58 -8.85 5.29
CA PHE A 47 -0.51 -8.48 6.19
C PHE A 47 -0.84 -9.70 7.05
N SER A 48 -0.15 -9.87 8.18
CA SER A 48 -0.60 -10.77 9.23
C SER A 48 -1.90 -10.20 9.75
N GLN A 49 -2.99 -10.94 9.59
CA GLN A 49 -4.25 -10.58 10.21
C GLN A 49 -4.08 -10.76 11.71
N GLU A 50 -3.70 -9.70 12.43
CA GLU A 50 -3.82 -9.66 13.87
C GLU A 50 -5.31 -9.79 14.19
N ARG A 51 -5.74 -11.01 14.52
CA ARG A 51 -7.03 -11.25 15.16
C ARG A 51 -6.92 -10.55 16.50
N ASN A 52 -7.48 -9.35 16.56
CA ASN A 52 -7.53 -8.56 17.77
C ASN A 52 -8.48 -9.22 18.76
N THR A 53 -7.99 -10.21 19.50
CA THR A 53 -8.63 -10.69 20.73
C THR A 53 -8.22 -9.75 21.85
N TYR A 54 -8.89 -8.59 21.93
CA TYR A 54 -9.01 -7.87 23.19
C TYR A 54 -9.81 -8.77 24.15
N ILE A 55 -9.15 -9.71 24.81
CA ILE A 55 -9.65 -10.28 26.04
C ILE A 55 -9.26 -9.28 27.13
N GLY A 56 -10.11 -8.26 27.29
CA GLY A 56 -10.06 -7.39 28.46
C GLY A 56 -10.61 -8.18 29.64
N ASP A 57 -9.75 -8.95 30.32
CA ASP A 57 -9.99 -9.30 31.72
C ASP A 57 -9.10 -8.38 32.56
N ALA A 58 -9.70 -7.30 33.07
CA ALA A 58 -9.14 -6.55 34.17
C ALA A 58 -9.66 -7.20 35.46
N THR A 59 -8.85 -8.06 36.06
CA THR A 59 -9.14 -8.59 37.39
C THR A 59 -8.90 -7.45 38.40
N ILE A 60 -9.99 -6.86 38.91
CA ILE A 60 -9.96 -5.93 40.04
C ILE A 60 -9.60 -6.77 41.28
N GLY A 61 -8.44 -6.49 41.87
CA GLY A 61 -8.05 -7.06 43.16
C GLY A 61 -8.78 -6.37 44.30
N ASP A 62 -9.31 -7.16 45.23
CA ASP A 62 -9.66 -6.74 46.60
C ASP A 62 -8.42 -6.67 47.50
#